data_AF-A0A8C4UVR3-F1
#
_entry.id   AF-A0A8C4UVR3-F1
#
_cell.length_a   1.000
_cell.length_b   1.000
_cell.length_c   1.000
_cell.angle_alpha   90.00
_cell.angle_beta   90.00
_cell.angle_gamma   90.00
#
_symmetry.space_group_name_H-M   'P 1'
#
loop_
_entity.id
_entity.type
_entity.pdbx_description
1 polymer ?
#
loop_
_entity_poly.entity_id
_entity_poly.type
_entity_poly.pdbx_seq_one_letter_code
_entity_poly.pdbx_strand_id
1 'polypeptide(L)' 'MVGDEHSDPSLMSFLGATKRNMLGNHFWEYYVNDAPRIVLNKLESCGYRVVSMTGVGQTLVWCLHKE' A
#
# COMPACT_ATOMS: atom_id res chain seq x y z
N MET A 1 -5.00 1.93 0.02
CA MET A 1 -3.97 2.27 -1.00
C MET A 1 -2.68 1.59 -0.58
N VAL A 2 -2.02 0.88 -1.50
CA VAL A 2 -0.84 0.06 -1.20
C VAL A 2 0.30 0.25 -2.21
N GLY A 3 0.11 1.05 -3.25
CA GLY A 3 1.14 1.33 -4.25
C GLY A 3 0.69 2.33 -5.31
N ASP A 4 1.65 2.79 -6.09
CA ASP A 4 1.54 3.67 -7.25
C ASP A 4 1.79 2.92 -8.57
N GLU A 5 1.90 3.63 -9.69
CA GLU A 5 2.06 3.03 -11.01
C GLU A 5 3.37 2.27 -11.24
N HIS A 6 4.40 2.54 -10.45
CA HIS A 6 5.74 1.95 -10.53
C HIS A 6 6.00 0.91 -9.44
N SER A 7 5.02 0.64 -8.58
CA SER A 7 5.11 -0.39 -7.54
C SER A 7 5.33 -1.78 -8.13
N ASP A 8 6.10 -2.63 -7.43
CA ASP A 8 6.41 -4.01 -7.85
C ASP A 8 5.12 -4.80 -8.15
N PRO A 9 4.87 -5.21 -9.42
CA PRO A 9 3.66 -5.92 -9.79
C PRO A 9 3.47 -7.25 -9.05
N SER A 10 4.57 -7.94 -8.71
CA SER A 10 4.52 -9.21 -7.98
C SER A 10 4.03 -8.99 -6.55
N LEU A 11 4.52 -7.92 -5.89
CA LEU A 11 4.07 -7.55 -4.56
C LEU A 11 2.61 -7.10 -4.57
N MET A 12 2.20 -6.30 -5.54
CA MET A 12 0.80 -5.86 -5.68
C MET A 12 -0.14 -7.04 -5.90
N SER A 13 0.27 -8.01 -6.73
CA SER A 13 -0.45 -9.26 -6.94
C SER A 13 -0.57 -10.09 -5.65
N PHE A 14 0.54 -10.26 -4.91
CA PHE A 14 0.54 -10.96 -3.62
C PHE A 14 -0.41 -10.33 -2.59
N LEU A 15 -0.47 -9.00 -2.54
CA LEU A 15 -1.41 -8.29 -1.66
C LEU A 15 -2.87 -8.44 -2.10
N GLY A 16 -3.14 -8.91 -3.32
CA GLY A 16 -4.46 -8.96 -3.92
C GLY A 16 -4.96 -7.58 -4.38
N ALA A 17 -4.04 -6.70 -4.75
CA ALA A 17 -4.34 -5.32 -5.07
C ALA A 17 -4.92 -5.14 -6.49
N THR A 18 -5.91 -4.26 -6.61
CA THR A 18 -6.48 -3.85 -7.89
C THR A 18 -5.89 -2.50 -8.29
N LYS A 19 -5.44 -2.38 -9.55
CA LYS A 19 -5.00 -1.09 -10.12
C LYS A 19 -6.22 -0.29 -10.56
N ARG A 20 -6.31 0.98 -10.17
CA ARG A 20 -7.37 1.90 -10.62
C ARG A 20 -6.84 3.31 -10.87
N ASN A 21 -7.58 4.07 -11.65
CA ASN A 21 -7.44 5.51 -11.77
C ASN A 21 -8.78 6.11 -11.33
N MET A 22 -8.76 6.89 -10.24
CA MET A 22 -9.97 7.57 -9.77
C MET A 22 -10.20 8.84 -10.60
N LEU A 23 -11.46 9.16 -10.87
CA LEU A 23 -11.83 10.38 -11.59
C LEU A 23 -11.20 11.61 -10.92
N GLY A 24 -10.48 12.42 -11.70
CA GLY A 24 -9.76 13.60 -11.22
C GLY A 24 -8.28 13.34 -10.90
N ASN A 25 -7.83 12.09 -10.83
CA ASN A 25 -6.41 11.78 -10.64
C ASN A 25 -5.70 11.61 -11.99
N HIS A 26 -4.51 12.18 -12.10
CA HIS A 26 -3.61 11.98 -13.25
C HIS A 26 -2.64 10.80 -13.07
N PHE A 27 -2.85 9.97 -12.04
CA PHE A 27 -1.98 8.85 -11.67
C PHE A 27 -2.80 7.59 -11.40
N TRP A 28 -2.15 6.43 -11.51
CA TRP A 28 -2.73 5.14 -11.12
C TRP A 28 -2.34 4.78 -9.70
N GLU A 29 -3.24 4.10 -9.00
CA GLU A 29 -3.02 3.59 -7.65
C GLU A 29 -3.41 2.12 -7.54
N TYR A 30 -2.73 1.40 -6.66
CA TYR A 30 -3.12 0.07 -6.22
C TYR A 30 -3.86 0.18 -4.89
N TYR A 31 -4.99 -0.54 -4.79
CA TYR A 31 -5.77 -0.61 -3.56
C TYR A 31 -6.23 -2.04 -3.26
N VAL A 32 -6.52 -2.28 -1.99
CA VAL A 32 -7.11 -3.50 -1.45
C VAL A 32 -8.30 -3.13 -0.58
N ASN A 33 -9.24 -4.05 -0.37
CA ASN A 33 -10.37 -3.88 0.54
C ASN A 33 -10.02 -4.25 2.00
N ASP A 34 -8.85 -4.84 2.21
CA ASP A 34 -8.35 -5.22 3.52
C ASP A 34 -8.07 -3.98 4.40
N ALA A 35 -8.37 -4.10 5.69
CA ALA A 35 -7.96 -3.09 6.67
C ALA A 35 -6.41 -3.00 6.75
N PRO A 36 -5.83 -1.81 7.05
CA PRO A 36 -4.37 -1.63 7.07
C PRO A 36 -3.63 -2.67 7.93
N ARG A 37 -4.19 -3.08 9.07
CA ARG A 37 -3.62 -4.13 9.94
C ARG A 37 -3.37 -5.45 9.19
N ILE A 38 -4.29 -5.87 8.32
CA ILE A 38 -4.15 -7.10 7.54
C ILE A 38 -3.05 -6.95 6.48
N VAL A 39 -2.97 -5.78 5.85
CA VAL A 39 -1.93 -5.46 4.86
C VAL A 39 -0.55 -5.43 5.50
N LEU A 40 -0.41 -4.81 6.68
CA LEU A 40 0.86 -4.75 7.41
C LEU A 40 1.36 -6.14 7.78
N ASN A 41 0.47 -7.06 8.22
CA ASN A 41 0.85 -8.45 8.47
C ASN A 41 1.33 -9.18 7.20
N LYS A 42 0.69 -8.94 6.05
CA LYS A 42 1.14 -9.50 4.76
C LYS A 42 2.53 -8.95 4.39
N LEU A 43 2.74 -7.64 4.54
CA LEU A 43 4.01 -6.98 4.25
C LEU A 43 5.14 -7.46 5.18
N GLU A 44 4.85 -7.71 6.45
CA GLU A 44 5.79 -8.31 7.41
C GLU A 44 6.28 -9.68 6.91
N SER A 45 5.39 -10.53 6.37
CA SER A 45 5.78 -11.82 5.79
C SER A 45 6.67 -11.70 4.54
N CYS A 46 6.71 -10.52 3.91
CA CYS A 46 7.60 -10.19 2.80
C CYS A 46 8.92 -9.52 3.24
N GLY A 47 9.15 -9.38 4.55
CA GLY A 47 10.35 -8.77 5.13
C GLY A 47 10.26 -7.25 5.30
N TYR A 48 9.10 -6.63 5.14
CA TYR A 48 8.94 -5.20 5.41
C TYR A 48 8.69 -4.96 6.90
N ARG A 49 9.35 -3.93 7.45
CA ARG A 49 9.11 -3.43 8.79
C ARG A 49 8.56 -2.01 8.75
N VAL A 50 7.62 -1.70 9.63
CA VAL A 50 7.15 -0.32 9.83
C VAL A 50 8.29 0.52 10.42
N VAL A 51 8.63 1.61 9.74
CA VAL A 51 9.63 2.59 10.18
C VAL A 51 8.95 3.77 10.87
N SER A 52 7.81 4.22 10.34
CA SER A 52 7.06 5.34 10.89
C SER A 52 5.58 5.27 10.51
N MET A 53 4.74 5.95 11.27
CA MET A 53 3.31 6.15 11.01
C MET A 53 2.96 7.60 11.31
N THR A 54 2.15 8.22 10.44
CA THR A 54 1.67 9.59 10.63
C THR A 54 0.23 9.76 10.13
N GLY A 55 -0.42 10.84 10.57
CA GLY A 55 -1.72 11.28 10.07
C GLY A 55 -1.61 12.59 9.28
N VAL A 56 -2.31 12.69 8.16
CA VAL A 56 -2.42 13.90 7.34
C VAL A 56 -3.87 14.10 6.95
N GLY A 57 -4.51 15.14 7.48
CA GLY A 57 -5.96 15.34 7.33
C GLY A 57 -6.75 14.19 7.95
N GLN A 58 -7.56 13.50 7.13
CA GLN A 58 -8.31 12.30 7.54
C GLN A 58 -7.63 10.99 7.08
N THR A 59 -6.37 11.05 6.66
CA THR A 59 -5.63 9.91 6.11
C THR A 59 -4.52 9.47 7.07
N LEU A 60 -4.40 8.16 7.27
CA LEU A 60 -3.26 7.54 7.96
C LEU A 60 -2.27 6.97 6.93
N VAL A 61 -0.98 7.20 7.17
CA VAL A 61 0.12 6.74 6.30
C VAL A 61 1.12 5.94 7.12
N TRP A 62 1.52 4.79 6.58
CA TRP A 62 2.60 3.97 7.11
C TRP A 62 3.78 3.99 6.14
N CYS A 63 4.96 4.30 6.67
CA CYS A 63 6.23 4.15 5.96
C CYS A 63 6.85 2.83 6.39
N LEU A 64 7.15 1.97 5.41
CA LEU A 64 7.78 0.67 5.62
C LEU A 64 9.11 0.61 4.88
N HIS A 65 10.04 -0.18 5.40
CA HIS A 65 11.33 -0.48 4.78
C HIS A 65 11.56 -1.98 4.81
N LYS A 66 12.08 -2.55 3.73
CA LYS A 66 12.53 -3.93 3.68
C LYS A 66 14.00 -3.97 4.08
N GLU A 67 14.30 -4.60 5.20
CA GLU A 67 15.67 -4.74 5.70
C GLU A 67 16.53 -5.65 4.80
#